data_AF-A0A2R5LBZ4-F1
#
_entry.id   AF-A0A2R5LBZ4-F1
#
_cell.length_a   1.000
_cell.length_b   1.000
_cell.length_c   1.000
_cell.angle_alpha   90.00
_cell.angle_beta   90.00
_cell.angle_gamma   90.00
#
_symmetry.space_group_name_H-M   'P 1'
#
loop_
_entity.id
_entity.type
_entity.pdbx_description
1 polymer ?
#
loop_
_entity_poly.entity_id
_entity_poly.type
_entity_poly.pdbx_seq_one_letter_code
_entity_poly.pdbx_strand_id
1 'polypeptide(L)'
;EQLTACGERYSTSKCRSVADLEHPKFYGYRGEALASLAEMSGGLQIESRTAASETTYFKIFARGKVHKLTRSSENRPSVGTTVTVTDFMYNLPVRRRCVSETIDLEFCLQIIEGIALCHPNASFTLRNDITGEVCFQTHKTNSTLETFALLFGRSKAAALKCATHCEGTLSIKAYLSTEGHSSKQLQFIYLNDRLLLKTRVHKMINNVLKKYVFRGKSGFPTSPTKMKNKHPIFVVFLKCTSRTYDITFEPKKTMVEFANWDAVTKSLECLLGSFLRENQIINHDIVISGDLVYSQKIPEKPEHNPSLGMVASQIRVEDFRHALVSKRVSK
;
A
#
# COMPACT_ATOMS: atom_id res chain seq x y z
N GLU A 1 -22.57 11.44 -18.02
CA GLU A 1 -22.04 12.71 -17.47
C GLU A 1 -20.72 12.55 -16.71
N GLN A 2 -20.66 11.80 -15.60
CA GLN A 2 -19.42 11.68 -14.81
C GLN A 2 -18.22 11.07 -15.57
N LEU A 3 -18.48 10.25 -16.60
CA LEU A 3 -17.44 9.69 -17.45
C LEU A 3 -16.65 10.79 -18.19
N THR A 4 -17.25 11.96 -18.45
CA THR A 4 -16.57 13.11 -19.08
C THR A 4 -15.39 13.57 -18.23
N ALA A 5 -15.56 13.70 -16.92
CA ALA A 5 -14.50 14.14 -16.01
C ALA A 5 -13.53 12.99 -15.62
N CYS A 6 -13.92 11.73 -15.86
CA CYS A 6 -13.11 10.57 -15.53
C CYS A 6 -11.82 10.52 -16.38
N GLY A 7 -10.67 10.33 -15.74
CA GLY A 7 -9.36 10.33 -16.39
C GLY A 7 -8.80 11.72 -16.70
N GLU A 8 -9.50 12.80 -16.35
CA GLU A 8 -8.93 14.14 -16.36
C GLU A 8 -8.06 14.37 -15.12
N ARG A 9 -7.01 15.17 -15.28
CA ARG A 9 -6.05 15.44 -14.20
C ARG A 9 -6.72 16.27 -13.11
N TYR A 10 -6.48 15.91 -11.84
CA TYR A 10 -7.05 16.57 -10.65
C TYR A 10 -8.58 16.47 -10.53
N SER A 11 -9.21 15.58 -11.29
CA SER A 11 -10.65 15.34 -11.22
C SER A 11 -10.96 14.16 -10.32
N THR A 12 -11.75 14.38 -9.25
CA THR A 12 -12.18 13.31 -8.34
C THR A 12 -13.58 13.54 -7.80
N SER A 13 -14.33 12.45 -7.60
CA SER A 13 -15.62 12.47 -6.91
C SER A 13 -15.49 12.23 -5.39
N LYS A 14 -14.28 11.97 -4.88
CA LYS A 14 -14.03 11.40 -3.55
C LYS A 14 -13.73 12.42 -2.46
N CYS A 15 -13.21 13.58 -2.84
CA CYS A 15 -12.88 14.67 -1.92
C CYS A 15 -13.38 15.98 -2.56
N ARG A 16 -14.17 16.76 -1.82
CA ARG A 16 -14.73 18.03 -2.28
C ARG A 16 -14.29 19.22 -1.42
N SER A 17 -13.68 18.94 -0.27
CA SER A 17 -13.24 19.96 0.69
C SER A 17 -11.85 19.64 1.26
N VAL A 18 -11.19 20.65 1.86
CA VAL A 18 -9.93 20.47 2.59
C VAL A 18 -10.12 19.53 3.79
N ALA A 19 -11.28 19.59 4.46
CA ALA A 19 -11.59 18.69 5.57
C ALA A 19 -11.61 17.20 5.14
N ASP A 20 -12.00 16.89 3.89
CA ASP A 20 -11.92 15.53 3.37
C ASP A 20 -10.48 15.05 3.16
N LEU A 21 -9.53 15.98 2.95
CA LEU A 21 -8.10 15.66 2.82
C LEU A 21 -7.45 15.41 4.17
N GLU A 22 -7.90 16.09 5.22
CA GLU A 22 -7.47 15.79 6.60
C GLU A 22 -7.91 14.39 7.03
N HIS A 23 -9.02 13.88 6.46
CA HIS A 23 -9.63 12.61 6.84
C HIS A 23 -9.87 11.70 5.62
N PRO A 24 -8.80 11.16 5.00
CA PRO A 24 -8.90 10.48 3.71
C PRO A 24 -9.57 9.10 3.83
N LYS A 25 -10.89 9.07 3.63
CA LYS A 25 -11.74 7.86 3.65
C LYS A 25 -11.47 6.88 2.51
N PHE A 26 -11.06 7.38 1.34
CA PHE A 26 -10.93 6.58 0.12
C PHE A 26 -9.47 6.31 -0.26
N TYR A 27 -9.18 5.14 -0.83
CA TYR A 27 -7.84 4.79 -1.34
C TYR A 27 -7.23 5.89 -2.24
N GLY A 28 -8.04 6.50 -3.10
CA GLY A 28 -7.67 7.59 -4.00
C GLY A 28 -8.38 8.90 -3.64
N TYR A 29 -7.71 10.03 -3.85
CA TYR A 29 -8.28 11.38 -3.65
C TYR A 29 -7.64 12.45 -4.55
N ARG A 30 -6.53 12.15 -5.24
CA ARG A 30 -5.79 13.15 -6.04
C ARG A 30 -6.34 13.37 -7.45
N GLY A 31 -7.16 12.44 -7.97
CA GLY A 31 -7.62 12.51 -9.36
C GLY A 31 -6.51 12.30 -10.41
N GLU A 32 -5.39 11.67 -10.03
CA GLU A 32 -4.21 11.56 -10.91
C GLU A 32 -4.03 10.18 -11.54
N ALA A 33 -4.59 9.12 -10.96
CA ALA A 33 -4.23 7.74 -11.34
C ALA A 33 -4.57 7.44 -12.81
N LEU A 34 -5.83 7.66 -13.20
CA LEU A 34 -6.27 7.42 -14.58
C LEU A 34 -5.67 8.42 -15.57
N ALA A 35 -5.50 9.68 -15.17
CA ALA A 35 -4.83 10.68 -15.99
C ALA A 35 -3.36 10.31 -16.28
N SER A 36 -2.64 9.81 -15.27
CA SER A 36 -1.26 9.35 -15.41
C SER A 36 -1.16 8.11 -16.30
N LEU A 37 -2.12 7.17 -16.18
CA LEU A 37 -2.19 6.01 -17.08
C LEU A 37 -2.41 6.46 -18.53
N ALA A 38 -3.35 7.37 -18.78
CA ALA A 38 -3.62 7.90 -20.12
C ALA A 38 -2.39 8.55 -20.77
N GLU A 39 -1.56 9.23 -19.98
CA GLU A 39 -0.34 9.90 -20.45
C GLU A 39 0.82 8.92 -20.70
N MET A 40 0.93 7.86 -19.89
CA MET A 40 2.01 6.88 -20.00
C MET A 40 1.68 5.73 -20.96
N SER A 41 0.43 5.57 -21.40
CA SER A 41 0.00 4.49 -22.29
C SER A 41 -0.30 4.97 -23.70
N GLY A 42 -0.14 4.09 -24.70
CA GLY A 42 -0.53 4.39 -26.08
C GLY A 42 -2.05 4.57 -26.18
N GLY A 43 -2.80 3.77 -25.44
CA GLY A 43 -4.25 3.88 -25.27
C GLY A 43 -4.72 3.60 -23.84
N LEU A 44 -5.78 4.29 -23.43
CA LEU A 44 -6.54 4.00 -22.21
C LEU A 44 -8.03 4.02 -22.56
N GLN A 45 -8.72 2.91 -22.33
CA GLN A 45 -10.16 2.81 -22.50
C GLN A 45 -10.83 2.59 -21.13
N ILE A 46 -11.83 3.40 -20.84
CA ILE A 46 -12.67 3.27 -19.64
C ILE A 46 -14.09 3.00 -20.12
N GLU A 47 -14.60 1.82 -19.83
CA GLU A 47 -15.95 1.39 -20.21
C GLU A 47 -16.78 1.16 -18.95
N SER A 48 -17.96 1.77 -18.83
CA SER A 48 -18.76 1.72 -17.61
C SER A 48 -20.26 1.64 -17.88
N ARG A 49 -20.97 0.86 -17.07
CA ARG A 49 -22.43 0.77 -17.01
C ARG A 49 -22.88 0.82 -15.55
N THR A 50 -23.67 1.82 -15.19
CA THR A 50 -24.24 1.97 -13.85
C THR A 50 -25.53 1.15 -13.69
N ALA A 51 -25.95 0.86 -12.46
CA ALA A 51 -27.24 0.18 -12.21
C ALA A 51 -28.45 0.97 -12.74
N ALA A 52 -28.35 2.30 -12.78
CA ALA A 52 -29.38 3.19 -13.31
C ALA A 52 -29.35 3.35 -14.85
N SER A 53 -28.44 2.67 -15.56
CA SER A 53 -28.27 2.80 -17.01
C SER A 53 -28.31 1.43 -17.68
N GLU A 54 -29.14 1.29 -18.70
CA GLU A 54 -29.14 0.13 -19.60
C GLU A 54 -28.00 0.21 -20.61
N THR A 55 -27.52 1.42 -20.90
CA THR A 55 -26.48 1.68 -21.88
C THR A 55 -25.11 1.71 -21.23
N THR A 56 -24.13 1.13 -21.93
CA THR A 56 -22.72 1.30 -21.65
C THR A 56 -22.19 2.54 -22.36
N TYR A 57 -21.35 3.30 -21.65
CA TYR A 57 -20.55 4.37 -22.23
C TYR A 57 -19.07 4.05 -22.09
N PHE A 58 -18.28 4.48 -23.06
CA PHE A 58 -16.83 4.41 -22.96
C PHE A 58 -16.16 5.74 -23.27
N LYS A 59 -14.99 5.93 -22.67
CA LYS A 59 -14.06 7.02 -22.94
C LYS A 59 -12.71 6.43 -23.33
N ILE A 60 -12.18 6.87 -24.47
CA ILE A 60 -10.87 6.47 -24.98
C ILE A 60 -9.95 7.68 -24.91
N PHE A 61 -8.76 7.44 -24.38
CA PHE A 61 -7.61 8.31 -24.52
C PHE A 61 -6.60 7.65 -25.45
N ALA A 62 -5.97 8.46 -26.30
CA ALA A 62 -4.85 8.06 -27.13
C ALA A 62 -3.69 9.02 -26.85
N ARG A 63 -2.55 8.47 -26.43
CA ARG A 63 -1.32 9.26 -26.17
C ARG A 63 -1.55 10.50 -25.29
N GLY A 64 -2.24 10.30 -24.16
CA GLY A 64 -2.55 11.36 -23.19
C GLY A 64 -3.72 12.29 -23.53
N LYS A 65 -4.32 12.19 -24.72
CA LYS A 65 -5.42 13.06 -25.15
C LYS A 65 -6.73 12.29 -25.22
N VAL A 66 -7.83 12.95 -24.87
CA VAL A 66 -9.17 12.40 -25.08
C VAL A 66 -9.38 12.21 -26.58
N HIS A 67 -9.63 10.98 -26.99
CA HIS A 67 -9.85 10.62 -28.38
C HIS A 67 -11.35 10.47 -28.67
N LYS A 68 -12.09 9.80 -27.77
CA LYS A 68 -13.52 9.51 -27.99
C LYS A 68 -14.26 9.42 -26.67
N LEU A 69 -15.48 9.93 -26.63
CA LEU A 69 -16.47 9.69 -25.58
C LEU A 69 -17.80 9.39 -26.27
N THR A 70 -18.30 8.17 -26.14
CA THR A 70 -19.52 7.76 -26.84
C THR A 70 -20.25 6.65 -26.10
N ARG A 71 -21.51 6.43 -26.50
CA ARG A 71 -22.22 5.18 -26.23
C ARG A 71 -21.50 4.03 -26.93
N SER A 72 -21.38 2.90 -26.23
CA SER A 72 -20.87 1.66 -26.80
C SER A 72 -21.87 1.05 -27.78
N SER A 73 -21.37 0.41 -28.84
CA SER A 73 -22.22 -0.41 -29.74
C SER A 73 -22.73 -1.66 -29.03
N GLU A 74 -21.93 -2.21 -28.13
CA GLU A 74 -22.25 -3.37 -27.32
C GLU A 74 -22.33 -2.98 -25.84
N ASN A 75 -23.36 -3.46 -25.16
CA ASN A 75 -23.51 -3.21 -23.74
C ASN A 75 -22.73 -4.24 -22.91
N ARG A 76 -22.25 -3.80 -21.74
CA ARG A 76 -21.59 -4.69 -20.78
C ARG A 76 -22.60 -5.69 -20.26
N PRO A 77 -22.24 -6.98 -20.14
CA PRO A 77 -23.16 -7.99 -19.61
C PRO A 77 -23.58 -7.67 -18.17
N SER A 78 -22.71 -7.02 -17.39
CA SER A 78 -22.96 -6.64 -16.00
C SER A 78 -22.70 -5.16 -15.72
N VAL A 79 -23.37 -4.66 -14.68
CA VAL A 79 -23.09 -3.35 -14.07
C VAL A 79 -21.65 -3.35 -13.55
N GLY A 80 -20.89 -2.31 -13.88
CA GLY A 80 -19.49 -2.21 -13.47
C GLY A 80 -18.66 -1.35 -14.40
N THR A 81 -17.35 -1.41 -14.21
CA THR A 81 -16.36 -0.65 -14.99
C THR A 81 -15.20 -1.54 -15.39
N THR A 82 -14.66 -1.33 -16.59
CA THR A 82 -13.48 -2.00 -17.16
C THR A 82 -12.54 -0.91 -17.59
N VAL A 83 -11.29 -1.03 -17.18
CA VAL A 83 -10.22 -0.11 -17.56
C VAL A 83 -9.19 -0.92 -18.32
N THR A 84 -9.03 -0.61 -19.60
CA THR A 84 -8.09 -1.30 -20.49
C THR A 84 -6.94 -0.34 -20.80
N VAL A 85 -5.71 -0.78 -20.54
CA VAL A 85 -4.49 0.00 -20.82
C VAL A 85 -3.70 -0.73 -21.90
N THR A 86 -3.38 -0.04 -22.99
CA THR A 86 -2.59 -0.60 -24.10
C THR A 86 -1.29 0.19 -24.28
N ASP A 87 -0.22 -0.51 -24.66
CA ASP A 87 1.13 0.05 -24.82
C ASP A 87 1.58 0.85 -23.58
N PHE A 88 1.51 0.24 -22.39
CA PHE A 88 1.97 0.88 -21.17
C PHE A 88 3.45 1.25 -21.27
N MET A 89 3.78 2.49 -20.88
CA MET A 89 5.11 3.09 -21.00
C MET A 89 5.61 3.25 -22.44
N TYR A 90 4.72 3.39 -23.45
CA TYR A 90 5.15 3.56 -24.86
C TYR A 90 6.10 4.76 -25.07
N ASN A 91 5.90 5.84 -24.31
CA ASN A 91 6.69 7.07 -24.35
C ASN A 91 7.86 7.08 -23.35
N LEU A 92 8.08 5.99 -22.63
CA LEU A 92 9.13 5.86 -21.61
C LEU A 92 9.97 4.60 -21.88
N PRO A 93 10.72 4.55 -22.99
CA PRO A 93 11.37 3.31 -23.47
C PRO A 93 12.39 2.73 -22.48
N VAL A 94 13.10 3.59 -21.74
CA VAL A 94 14.04 3.15 -20.70
C VAL A 94 13.30 2.42 -19.58
N ARG A 95 12.19 2.99 -19.07
CA ARG A 95 11.40 2.35 -18.01
C ARG A 95 10.75 1.06 -18.50
N ARG A 96 10.26 1.05 -19.74
CA ARG A 96 9.68 -0.13 -20.37
C ARG A 96 10.68 -1.29 -20.45
N ARG A 97 11.96 -1.01 -20.73
CA ARG A 97 13.04 -2.03 -20.73
C ARG A 97 13.40 -2.54 -19.33
N CYS A 98 13.08 -1.80 -18.28
CA CYS A 98 13.32 -2.22 -16.90
C CYS A 98 12.21 -3.15 -16.35
N VAL A 99 11.09 -3.30 -17.06
CA VAL A 99 10.01 -4.21 -16.65
C VAL A 99 10.48 -5.65 -16.80
N SER A 100 10.33 -6.42 -15.73
CA SER A 100 10.60 -7.85 -15.71
C SER A 100 9.29 -8.57 -15.47
N GLU A 101 8.84 -9.35 -16.46
CA GLU A 101 7.53 -10.02 -16.41
C GLU A 101 7.36 -10.85 -15.13
N THR A 102 8.38 -11.58 -14.71
CA THR A 102 8.34 -12.41 -13.50
C THR A 102 8.30 -11.56 -12.24
N ILE A 103 9.22 -10.61 -12.08
CA ILE A 103 9.34 -9.80 -10.86
C ILE A 103 8.14 -8.88 -10.70
N ASP A 104 7.69 -8.22 -11.76
CA ASP A 104 6.57 -7.29 -11.72
C ASP A 104 5.23 -8.03 -11.52
N LEU A 105 5.08 -9.25 -12.07
CA LEU A 105 3.91 -10.10 -11.81
C LEU A 105 3.86 -10.55 -10.35
N GLU A 106 4.98 -11.02 -9.80
CA GLU A 106 5.07 -11.37 -8.38
C GLU A 106 4.76 -10.16 -7.48
N PHE A 107 5.23 -8.97 -7.85
CA PHE A 107 4.91 -7.75 -7.11
C PHE A 107 3.41 -7.42 -7.19
N CYS A 108 2.79 -7.51 -8.37
CA CYS A 108 1.34 -7.33 -8.51
C CYS A 108 0.56 -8.34 -7.67
N LEU A 109 0.98 -9.60 -7.67
CA LEU A 109 0.38 -10.66 -6.88
C LEU A 109 0.43 -10.36 -5.38
N GLN A 110 1.59 -9.95 -4.86
CA GLN A 110 1.75 -9.58 -3.44
C GLN A 110 0.81 -8.42 -3.03
N ILE A 111 0.62 -7.43 -3.91
CA ILE A 111 -0.31 -6.34 -3.65
C ILE A 111 -1.76 -6.83 -3.65
N ILE A 112 -2.14 -7.67 -4.62
CA ILE A 112 -3.50 -8.24 -4.70
C ILE A 112 -3.80 -9.12 -3.49
N GLU A 113 -2.86 -9.98 -3.08
CA GLU A 113 -2.95 -10.79 -1.85
C GLU A 113 -3.18 -9.91 -0.62
N GLY A 114 -2.39 -8.85 -0.47
CA GLY A 114 -2.51 -7.91 0.64
C GLY A 114 -3.87 -7.19 0.65
N ILE A 115 -4.41 -6.83 -0.52
CA ILE A 115 -5.74 -6.21 -0.63
C ILE A 115 -6.83 -7.24 -0.32
N ALA A 116 -6.73 -8.45 -0.87
CA ALA A 116 -7.71 -9.52 -0.65
C ALA A 116 -7.85 -9.87 0.84
N LEU A 117 -6.72 -9.95 1.55
CA LEU A 117 -6.69 -10.24 2.98
C LEU A 117 -7.37 -9.15 3.83
N CYS A 118 -7.34 -7.88 3.39
CA CYS A 118 -8.03 -6.77 4.03
C CYS A 118 -9.53 -6.72 3.71
N HIS A 119 -9.95 -7.28 2.57
CA HIS A 119 -11.31 -7.21 2.04
C HIS A 119 -11.90 -8.61 1.79
N PRO A 120 -12.18 -9.40 2.84
CA PRO A 120 -12.67 -10.78 2.69
C PRO A 120 -14.00 -10.89 1.92
N ASN A 121 -14.81 -9.83 1.92
CA ASN A 121 -16.09 -9.77 1.21
C ASN A 121 -15.96 -9.51 -0.31
N ALA A 122 -14.73 -9.37 -0.82
CA ALA A 122 -14.43 -9.18 -2.24
C ALA A 122 -13.68 -10.37 -2.81
N SER A 123 -13.98 -10.73 -4.06
CA SER A 123 -13.28 -11.75 -4.83
C SER A 123 -12.34 -11.09 -5.82
N PHE A 124 -11.13 -11.64 -5.94
CA PHE A 124 -10.08 -11.14 -6.83
C PHE A 124 -9.60 -12.26 -7.74
N THR A 125 -9.36 -11.94 -9.00
CA THR A 125 -8.79 -12.86 -9.99
C THR A 125 -7.70 -12.14 -10.77
N LEU A 126 -6.56 -12.81 -10.95
CA LEU A 126 -5.48 -12.42 -11.84
C LEU A 126 -5.32 -13.51 -12.89
N ARG A 127 -5.35 -13.12 -14.15
CA ARG A 127 -5.22 -14.02 -15.30
C ARG A 127 -4.16 -13.47 -16.24
N ASN A 128 -3.35 -14.36 -16.79
CA ASN A 128 -2.54 -14.07 -17.97
C ASN A 128 -3.40 -14.31 -19.21
N ASP A 129 -3.78 -13.23 -19.90
CA ASP A 129 -4.64 -13.33 -21.08
C ASP A 129 -3.95 -13.99 -22.29
N ILE A 130 -2.61 -14.00 -22.35
CA ILE A 130 -1.87 -14.61 -23.46
C ILE A 130 -1.86 -16.14 -23.30
N THR A 131 -1.56 -16.64 -22.09
CA THR A 131 -1.50 -18.08 -21.82
C THR A 131 -2.86 -18.66 -21.42
N GLY A 132 -3.81 -17.81 -21.02
CA GLY A 132 -5.10 -18.19 -20.45
C GLY A 132 -5.02 -18.63 -18.98
N GLU A 133 -3.82 -18.66 -18.39
CA GLU A 133 -3.55 -19.15 -17.04
C GLU A 133 -4.16 -18.24 -15.97
N VAL A 134 -4.84 -18.84 -14.99
CA VAL A 134 -5.31 -18.14 -13.79
C VAL A 134 -4.18 -18.16 -12.75
N CYS A 135 -3.41 -17.08 -12.69
CA CYS A 135 -2.29 -16.95 -11.77
C CYS A 135 -2.74 -16.83 -10.29
N PHE A 136 -3.93 -16.26 -10.07
CA PHE A 136 -4.48 -16.08 -8.72
C PHE A 136 -5.99 -15.97 -8.75
N GLN A 137 -6.65 -16.59 -7.79
CA GLN A 137 -8.09 -16.48 -7.61
C GLN A 137 -8.48 -16.60 -6.14
N THR A 138 -9.40 -15.75 -5.70
CA THR A 138 -10.03 -15.80 -4.39
C THR A 138 -11.55 -15.74 -4.53
N HIS A 139 -12.24 -16.29 -3.54
CA HIS A 139 -13.68 -16.13 -3.38
C HIS A 139 -13.97 -15.36 -2.09
N LYS A 140 -15.22 -14.88 -1.96
CA LYS A 140 -15.65 -14.15 -0.77
C LYS A 140 -15.61 -15.09 0.45
N THR A 141 -15.01 -14.61 1.53
CA THR A 141 -14.94 -15.32 2.83
C THR A 141 -15.56 -14.47 3.92
N ASN A 142 -15.81 -15.06 5.08
CA ASN A 142 -16.44 -14.36 6.21
C ASN A 142 -15.41 -13.67 7.12
N SER A 143 -14.14 -14.06 7.03
CA SER A 143 -13.08 -13.52 7.88
C SER A 143 -11.73 -13.45 7.16
N THR A 144 -10.86 -12.57 7.68
CA THR A 144 -9.45 -12.46 7.28
C THR A 144 -8.69 -13.77 7.49
N LEU A 145 -8.99 -14.55 8.55
CA LEU A 145 -8.33 -15.83 8.80
C LEU A 145 -8.71 -16.88 7.74
N GLU A 146 -9.97 -16.90 7.31
CA GLU A 146 -10.40 -17.75 6.20
C GLU A 146 -9.73 -17.34 4.89
N THR A 147 -9.64 -16.04 4.60
CA THR A 147 -8.90 -15.55 3.44
C THR A 147 -7.42 -15.95 3.54
N PHE A 148 -6.79 -15.81 4.69
CA PHE A 148 -5.41 -16.23 4.92
C PHE A 148 -5.22 -17.73 4.68
N ALA A 149 -6.17 -18.55 5.15
CA ALA A 149 -6.16 -19.99 4.93
C ALA A 149 -6.29 -20.37 3.45
N LEU A 150 -7.13 -19.64 2.70
CA LEU A 150 -7.29 -19.79 1.25
C LEU A 150 -6.00 -19.44 0.51
N LEU A 151 -5.33 -18.35 0.89
CA LEU A 151 -4.15 -17.84 0.22
C LEU A 151 -2.86 -18.63 0.54
N PHE A 152 -2.65 -18.93 1.81
CA PHE A 152 -1.34 -19.44 2.29
C PHE A 152 -1.41 -20.84 2.90
N GLY A 153 -2.60 -21.43 2.94
CA GLY A 153 -2.86 -22.78 3.44
C GLY A 153 -3.39 -22.83 4.88
N ARG A 154 -4.24 -23.83 5.14
CA ARG A 154 -4.93 -24.01 6.43
C ARG A 154 -3.98 -24.22 7.61
N SER A 155 -2.86 -24.93 7.39
CA SER A 155 -1.87 -25.18 8.45
C SER A 155 -1.27 -23.88 8.99
N LYS A 156 -0.87 -22.96 8.11
CA LYS A 156 -0.34 -21.65 8.53
C LYS A 156 -1.41 -20.78 9.20
N ALA A 157 -2.65 -20.84 8.71
CA ALA A 157 -3.76 -20.12 9.31
C ALA A 157 -4.09 -20.62 10.72
N ALA A 158 -4.04 -21.94 10.95
CA ALA A 158 -4.26 -22.54 12.26
C ALA A 158 -3.17 -22.15 13.28
N ALA A 159 -1.96 -21.86 12.81
CA ALA A 159 -0.87 -21.37 13.65
C ALA A 159 -0.99 -19.88 14.02
N LEU A 160 -1.96 -19.14 13.46
CA LEU A 160 -2.21 -17.74 13.81
C LEU A 160 -3.10 -17.63 15.05
N LYS A 161 -2.66 -16.83 16.01
CA LYS A 161 -3.39 -16.53 17.24
C LYS A 161 -3.71 -15.05 17.29
N CYS A 162 -4.93 -14.74 17.73
CA CYS A 162 -5.43 -13.37 17.79
C CYS A 162 -4.96 -12.69 19.07
N ALA A 163 -4.43 -11.48 18.95
CA ALA A 163 -4.12 -10.58 20.05
C ALA A 163 -4.74 -9.20 19.77
N THR A 164 -5.30 -8.57 20.79
CA THR A 164 -5.94 -7.26 20.67
C THR A 164 -5.47 -6.33 21.77
N HIS A 165 -5.30 -5.06 21.43
CA HIS A 165 -4.94 -4.02 22.38
C HIS A 165 -5.60 -2.71 21.97
N CYS A 166 -6.18 -2.00 22.94
CA CYS A 166 -6.84 -0.71 22.71
C CYS A 166 -6.33 0.28 23.74
N GLU A 167 -5.85 1.43 23.27
CA GLU A 167 -5.36 2.52 24.11
C GLU A 167 -5.78 3.86 23.48
N GLY A 168 -6.63 4.61 24.18
CA GLY A 168 -7.18 5.87 23.69
C GLY A 168 -7.85 5.72 22.31
N THR A 169 -7.35 6.44 21.31
CA THR A 169 -7.86 6.41 19.93
C THR A 169 -7.19 5.34 19.05
N LEU A 170 -6.23 4.57 19.57
CA LEU A 170 -5.52 3.54 18.83
C LEU A 170 -6.08 2.16 19.21
N SER A 171 -6.52 1.41 18.21
CA SER A 171 -6.93 0.01 18.35
C SER A 171 -6.05 -0.86 17.45
N ILE A 172 -5.48 -1.90 18.03
CA ILE A 172 -4.61 -2.85 17.35
C ILE A 172 -5.24 -4.23 17.47
N LYS A 173 -5.46 -4.87 16.33
CA LYS A 173 -5.84 -6.28 16.23
C LYS A 173 -4.78 -6.99 15.42
N ALA A 174 -4.16 -8.01 15.98
CA ALA A 174 -3.09 -8.76 15.34
C ALA A 174 -3.40 -10.25 15.30
N TYR A 175 -3.06 -10.89 14.19
CA TYR A 175 -2.93 -12.33 14.07
C TYR A 175 -1.46 -12.64 13.98
N LEU A 176 -0.91 -13.34 14.97
CA LEU A 176 0.52 -13.59 15.12
C LEU A 176 0.76 -15.09 15.18
N SER A 177 1.83 -15.56 14.54
CA SER A 177 2.24 -16.96 14.64
C SER A 177 3.49 -17.13 15.49
N THR A 178 3.54 -18.25 16.21
CA THR A 178 4.76 -18.76 16.86
C THR A 178 5.62 -19.58 15.89
N GLU A 179 5.08 -19.92 14.72
CA GLU A 179 5.80 -20.57 13.64
C GLU A 179 6.43 -19.53 12.70
N GLY A 180 7.49 -19.94 12.02
CA GLY A 180 8.25 -19.07 11.15
C GLY A 180 8.20 -19.50 9.69
N HIS A 181 8.17 -18.53 8.79
CA HIS A 181 8.22 -18.71 7.35
C HIS A 181 9.66 -18.57 6.81
N SER A 182 9.92 -19.09 5.62
CA SER A 182 11.22 -18.95 4.93
C SER A 182 11.49 -17.53 4.41
N SER A 183 10.43 -16.75 4.20
CA SER A 183 10.47 -15.40 3.62
C SER A 183 9.62 -14.41 4.42
N LYS A 184 9.82 -13.10 4.19
CA LYS A 184 9.02 -12.01 4.78
C LYS A 184 7.68 -11.76 4.07
N GLN A 185 7.28 -12.60 3.12
CA GLN A 185 6.08 -12.36 2.30
C GLN A 185 4.78 -12.43 3.12
N LEU A 186 4.76 -13.14 4.25
CA LEU A 186 3.59 -13.30 5.11
C LEU A 186 3.52 -12.26 6.25
N GLN A 187 3.87 -11.02 5.92
CA GLN A 187 3.93 -9.91 6.86
C GLN A 187 3.05 -8.78 6.35
N PHE A 188 1.84 -8.69 6.90
CA PHE A 188 0.84 -7.72 6.46
C PHE A 188 0.52 -6.76 7.60
N ILE A 189 0.57 -5.46 7.32
CA ILE A 189 0.15 -4.42 8.25
C ILE A 189 -0.81 -3.48 7.54
N TYR A 190 -1.92 -3.20 8.19
CA TYR A 190 -2.96 -2.33 7.70
C TYR A 190 -3.16 -1.17 8.65
N LEU A 191 -3.38 0.02 8.09
CA LEU A 191 -3.83 1.18 8.84
C LEU A 191 -5.13 1.70 8.24
N ASN A 192 -6.22 1.66 9.00
CA ASN A 192 -7.56 2.01 8.53
C ASN A 192 -7.85 1.36 7.16
N ASP A 193 -7.66 0.05 7.11
CA ASP A 193 -7.88 -0.81 5.94
C ASP A 193 -6.96 -0.51 4.75
N ARG A 194 -5.82 0.17 4.95
CA ARG A 194 -4.80 0.40 3.90
C ARG A 194 -3.54 -0.40 4.16
N LEU A 195 -3.09 -1.13 3.15
CA LEU A 195 -1.86 -1.92 3.20
C LEU A 195 -0.63 -1.01 3.33
N LEU A 196 0.19 -1.29 4.34
CA LEU A 196 1.50 -0.70 4.56
C LEU A 196 2.58 -1.72 4.21
N LEU A 197 3.66 -1.30 3.55
CA LEU A 197 4.69 -2.24 3.08
C LEU A 197 6.00 -2.17 3.87
N LYS A 198 6.51 -0.96 4.16
CA LYS A 198 7.86 -0.78 4.71
C LYS A 198 7.88 0.23 5.85
N THR A 199 7.27 -0.12 6.97
CA THR A 199 7.12 0.80 8.11
C THR A 199 7.99 0.43 9.31
N ARG A 200 8.17 1.37 10.23
CA ARG A 200 8.85 1.14 11.52
C ARG A 200 8.18 0.00 12.30
N VAL A 201 6.86 -0.11 12.20
CA VAL A 201 6.05 -1.20 12.79
C VAL A 201 6.52 -2.58 12.32
N HIS A 202 6.79 -2.76 11.01
CA HIS A 202 7.30 -4.03 10.49
C HIS A 202 8.63 -4.40 11.14
N LYS A 203 9.55 -3.44 11.26
CA LYS A 203 10.86 -3.68 11.87
C LYS A 203 10.72 -4.08 13.34
N MET A 204 9.88 -3.35 14.08
CA MET A 204 9.64 -3.59 15.50
C MET A 204 9.09 -4.99 15.77
N ILE A 205 8.01 -5.38 15.09
CA ILE A 205 7.40 -6.72 15.23
C ILE A 205 8.43 -7.80 14.85
N ASN A 206 9.17 -7.60 13.76
CA ASN A 206 10.23 -8.52 13.36
C ASN A 206 11.30 -8.68 14.45
N ASN A 207 11.77 -7.58 15.05
CA ASN A 207 12.82 -7.61 16.07
C ASN A 207 12.36 -8.34 17.33
N VAL A 208 11.16 -8.01 17.83
CA VAL A 208 10.59 -8.64 19.02
C VAL A 208 10.37 -10.14 18.79
N LEU A 209 9.66 -10.52 17.72
CA LEU A 209 9.37 -11.94 17.47
C LEU A 209 10.64 -12.75 17.17
N LYS A 210 11.62 -12.18 16.45
CA LYS A 210 12.92 -12.83 16.27
C LYS A 210 13.65 -13.06 17.59
N LYS A 211 13.63 -12.08 18.49
CA LYS A 211 14.34 -12.15 19.78
C LYS A 211 13.74 -13.18 20.72
N TYR A 212 12.40 -13.29 20.79
CA TYR A 212 11.74 -14.11 21.80
C TYR A 212 11.19 -15.44 21.27
N VAL A 213 10.80 -15.51 19.99
CA VAL A 213 10.20 -16.73 19.39
C VAL A 213 11.24 -17.54 18.61
N PHE A 214 12.04 -16.86 17.78
CA PHE A 214 12.96 -17.54 16.84
C PHE A 214 14.41 -17.60 17.30
N ARG A 215 14.75 -16.97 18.43
CA ARG A 215 16.07 -17.10 19.05
C ARG A 215 16.08 -18.43 19.79
N GLY A 216 16.88 -19.38 19.30
CA GLY A 216 16.99 -20.71 19.90
C GLY A 216 17.30 -20.62 21.40
N LYS A 217 16.70 -21.51 22.19
CA LYS A 217 16.98 -21.70 23.64
C LYS A 217 18.44 -22.13 23.94
N SER A 218 19.35 -22.12 22.97
CA SER A 218 20.75 -22.51 23.20
C SER A 218 21.61 -21.29 23.50
N GLY A 219 22.05 -21.19 24.76
CA GLY A 219 23.17 -20.34 25.18
C GLY A 219 24.54 -20.81 24.65
N PHE A 220 24.58 -21.54 23.53
CA PHE A 220 25.80 -22.00 22.88
C PHE A 220 25.76 -21.68 21.38
N PRO A 221 26.85 -21.16 20.80
CA PRO A 221 26.98 -20.91 19.37
C PRO A 221 27.17 -22.25 18.66
N THR A 222 26.09 -22.99 18.45
CA THR A 222 26.11 -24.16 17.56
C THR A 222 26.11 -23.64 16.12
N SER A 223 27.28 -23.74 15.48
CA SER A 223 27.57 -23.67 14.04
C SER A 223 26.72 -22.73 13.16
N PRO A 224 27.31 -21.72 12.49
CA PRO A 224 26.59 -20.71 11.70
C PRO A 224 25.85 -21.24 10.45
N THR A 225 25.89 -22.54 10.15
CA THR A 225 25.52 -23.06 8.83
C THR A 225 24.11 -23.66 8.69
N LYS A 226 23.28 -23.80 9.74
CA LYS A 226 21.93 -24.42 9.59
C LYS A 226 20.78 -23.85 10.43
N MET A 227 20.86 -22.66 10.99
CA MET A 227 19.62 -21.96 11.40
C MET A 227 18.96 -21.35 10.15
N LYS A 228 18.01 -22.08 9.55
CA LYS A 228 17.12 -21.51 8.51
C LYS A 228 16.56 -20.21 9.08
N ASN A 229 16.85 -19.08 8.41
CA ASN A 229 16.49 -17.75 8.86
C ASN A 229 14.95 -17.62 8.82
N LYS A 230 14.29 -18.01 9.91
CA LYS A 230 12.83 -18.01 10.01
C LYS A 230 12.35 -16.58 10.22
N HIS A 231 11.32 -16.21 9.47
CA HIS A 231 10.66 -14.92 9.55
C HIS A 231 9.30 -15.06 10.21
N PRO A 232 8.90 -14.14 11.11
CA PRO A 232 7.57 -14.18 11.70
C PRO A 232 6.49 -14.01 10.64
N ILE A 233 5.36 -14.68 10.89
CA ILE A 233 4.11 -14.54 10.14
C ILE A 233 3.20 -13.65 10.98
N PHE A 234 2.70 -12.57 10.40
CA PHE A 234 1.76 -11.70 11.09
C PHE A 234 0.81 -10.95 10.13
N VAL A 235 -0.38 -10.69 10.63
CA VAL A 235 -1.40 -9.83 10.01
C VAL A 235 -1.87 -8.84 11.07
N VAL A 236 -1.53 -7.56 10.92
CA VAL A 236 -1.81 -6.53 11.94
C VAL A 236 -2.72 -5.45 11.37
N PHE A 237 -3.80 -5.15 12.08
CA PHE A 237 -4.74 -4.08 11.78
C PHE A 237 -4.59 -3.00 12.84
N LEU A 238 -4.13 -1.84 12.41
CA LEU A 238 -4.10 -0.60 13.18
C LEU A 238 -5.32 0.22 12.78
N LYS A 239 -6.10 0.65 13.77
CA LYS A 239 -7.19 1.60 13.59
C LYS A 239 -6.94 2.80 14.48
N CYS A 240 -6.89 3.98 13.90
CA CYS A 240 -6.79 5.22 14.66
C CYS A 240 -7.42 6.40 13.90
N THR A 241 -7.70 7.47 14.62
CA THR A 241 -8.29 8.67 14.04
C THR A 241 -7.34 9.30 13.03
N SER A 242 -7.86 9.78 11.91
CA SER A 242 -7.09 10.38 10.81
C SER A 242 -6.27 11.62 11.19
N ARG A 243 -6.45 12.21 12.38
CA ARG A 243 -5.62 13.30 12.92
C ARG A 243 -4.30 12.83 13.52
N THR A 244 -4.16 11.55 13.83
CA THR A 244 -2.98 11.03 14.54
C THR A 244 -1.91 10.48 13.61
N TYR A 245 -2.13 10.52 12.28
CA TYR A 245 -1.19 10.03 11.29
C TYR A 245 -1.34 10.74 9.94
N ASP A 246 -0.27 10.71 9.14
CA ASP A 246 -0.25 11.18 7.76
C ASP A 246 0.14 10.03 6.82
N ILE A 247 -0.74 9.75 5.85
CA ILE A 247 -0.56 8.76 4.77
C ILE A 247 -0.41 9.41 3.40
N THR A 248 -0.47 10.74 3.34
CA THR A 248 -0.42 11.54 2.12
C THR A 248 1.01 11.84 1.67
N PHE A 249 1.99 11.57 2.53
CA PHE A 249 3.42 11.78 2.33
C PHE A 249 3.94 11.18 1.00
N GLU A 250 3.61 9.92 0.69
CA GLU A 250 4.05 9.25 -0.54
C GLU A 250 2.87 9.06 -1.52
N PRO A 251 3.07 9.27 -2.84
CA PRO A 251 2.04 9.00 -3.85
C PRO A 251 1.45 7.58 -3.79
N LYS A 252 2.27 6.57 -3.42
CA LYS A 252 1.86 5.16 -3.30
C LYS A 252 1.02 4.87 -2.05
N LYS A 253 1.07 5.73 -1.02
CA LYS A 253 0.29 5.61 0.23
C LYS A 253 0.55 4.30 0.99
N THR A 254 1.75 3.76 0.84
CA THR A 254 2.22 2.51 1.48
C THR A 254 3.06 2.77 2.73
N MET A 255 3.33 4.05 3.00
CA MET A 255 4.12 4.57 4.12
C MET A 255 3.20 5.44 4.98
N VAL A 256 3.52 5.54 6.27
CA VAL A 256 2.79 6.37 7.23
C VAL A 256 3.76 7.02 8.21
N GLU A 257 3.46 8.25 8.59
CA GLU A 257 4.06 8.93 9.73
C GLU A 257 3.00 9.16 10.81
N PHE A 258 3.29 8.80 12.06
CA PHE A 258 2.38 9.06 13.18
C PHE A 258 2.79 10.33 13.91
N ALA A 259 1.80 11.08 14.41
CA ALA A 259 2.06 12.27 15.22
C ALA A 259 2.77 11.92 16.54
N ASN A 260 2.45 10.75 17.10
CA ASN A 260 3.09 10.22 18.31
C ASN A 260 3.49 8.75 18.09
N TRP A 261 4.74 8.53 17.70
CA TRP A 261 5.30 7.19 17.55
C TRP A 261 5.47 6.45 18.88
N ASP A 262 5.71 7.16 19.98
CA ASP A 262 5.92 6.53 21.29
C ASP A 262 4.66 5.83 21.78
N ALA A 263 3.49 6.45 21.57
CA ALA A 263 2.20 5.83 21.86
C ALA A 263 2.02 4.54 21.04
N VAL A 264 2.27 4.59 19.73
CA VAL A 264 2.16 3.40 18.85
C VAL A 264 3.12 2.30 19.28
N THR A 265 4.36 2.66 19.61
CA THR A 265 5.39 1.72 20.11
C THR A 265 4.92 1.03 21.37
N LYS A 266 4.53 1.80 22.39
CA LYS A 266 4.06 1.26 23.68
C LYS A 266 2.86 0.36 23.52
N SER A 267 1.85 0.77 22.75
CA SER A 267 0.67 -0.05 22.49
C SER A 267 1.02 -1.37 21.78
N LEU A 268 1.97 -1.34 20.84
CA LEU A 268 2.45 -2.56 20.17
C LEU A 268 3.31 -3.44 21.10
N GLU A 269 4.17 -2.86 21.94
CA GLU A 269 4.94 -3.58 22.95
C GLU A 269 4.02 -4.27 23.95
N CYS A 270 2.97 -3.59 24.42
CA CYS A 270 1.95 -4.17 25.28
C CYS A 270 1.23 -5.34 24.59
N LEU A 271 0.83 -5.18 23.32
CA LEU A 271 0.17 -6.24 22.56
C LEU A 271 1.09 -7.46 22.33
N LEU A 272 2.34 -7.22 21.97
CA LEU A 272 3.31 -8.30 21.78
C LEU A 272 3.66 -8.96 23.13
N GLY A 273 3.69 -8.18 24.21
CA GLY A 273 3.91 -8.64 25.57
C GLY A 273 2.80 -9.57 26.05
N SER A 274 1.54 -9.17 25.89
CA SER A 274 0.40 -10.02 26.22
C SER A 274 0.41 -11.29 25.40
N PHE A 275 0.63 -11.18 24.09
CA PHE A 275 0.73 -12.33 23.19
C PHE A 275 1.80 -13.33 23.62
N LEU A 276 3.03 -12.87 23.90
CA LEU A 276 4.13 -13.76 24.27
C LEU A 276 3.90 -14.42 25.65
N ARG A 277 3.25 -13.73 26.60
CA ARG A 277 2.90 -14.28 27.92
C ARG A 277 1.78 -15.32 27.83
N GLU A 278 0.71 -15.03 27.09
CA GLU A 278 -0.40 -15.97 26.85
C GLU A 278 0.08 -17.26 26.16
N ASN A 279 1.13 -17.17 25.36
CA ASN A 279 1.76 -18.30 24.68
C ASN A 279 2.90 -18.96 25.48
N GLN A 280 3.13 -18.54 26.73
CA GLN A 280 4.16 -19.07 27.62
C GLN A 280 5.59 -19.00 27.03
N ILE A 281 5.85 -18.00 26.19
CA ILE A 281 7.15 -17.79 25.55
C ILE A 281 8.09 -16.97 26.45
N ILE A 282 7.52 -16.03 27.21
CA ILE A 282 8.24 -15.18 28.17
C ILE A 282 7.59 -15.25 29.54
N ASN A 283 8.39 -15.04 30.59
CA ASN A 283 7.89 -14.87 31.96
C ASN A 283 7.24 -13.48 32.13
N HIS A 284 6.35 -13.36 33.12
CA HIS A 284 5.62 -12.11 33.40
C HIS A 284 6.53 -10.90 33.68
N ASP A 285 7.75 -11.13 34.15
CA ASP A 285 8.70 -10.09 34.57
C ASP A 285 9.47 -9.42 33.42
N ILE A 286 9.36 -9.94 32.18
CA ILE A 286 10.08 -9.38 31.05
C ILE A 286 9.29 -8.20 30.48
N VAL A 287 9.91 -7.02 30.52
CA VAL A 287 9.48 -5.84 29.77
C VAL A 287 10.04 -5.94 28.35
N ILE A 288 9.16 -5.81 27.36
CA ILE A 288 9.55 -5.78 25.95
C ILE A 288 9.90 -4.34 25.60
N SER A 289 11.15 -4.09 25.24
CA SER A 289 11.57 -2.85 24.59
C SER A 289 11.92 -3.15 23.14
N GLY A 290 11.09 -2.65 22.23
CA GLY A 290 11.27 -2.72 20.78
C GLY A 290 11.75 -1.38 20.26
N ASP A 291 13.05 -1.21 20.08
CA ASP A 291 13.60 0.04 19.53
C ASP A 291 13.04 0.34 18.13
N LEU A 292 12.37 1.48 17.97
CA LEU A 292 12.00 2.06 16.68
C LEU A 292 13.17 2.85 16.05
N VAL A 293 14.41 2.36 16.14
CA VAL A 293 15.53 3.04 15.48
C VAL A 293 15.43 2.82 13.97
N TYR A 294 14.95 3.83 13.25
CA TYR A 294 15.05 3.91 11.80
C TYR A 294 16.09 4.98 11.46
N SER A 295 17.25 4.57 10.95
CA SER A 295 18.13 5.48 10.20
C SER A 295 17.50 5.70 8.82
N GLN A 296 16.78 6.83 8.66
CA GLN A 296 16.60 7.41 7.33
C GLN A 296 17.93 8.13 7.09
N LYS A 297 18.71 7.67 6.11
CA LYS A 297 19.52 8.63 5.38
C LYS A 297 18.52 9.56 4.70
N ILE A 298 18.19 10.65 5.37
CA ILE A 298 17.72 11.86 4.71
C ILE A 298 18.79 12.12 3.63
N PRO A 299 18.45 12.29 2.34
CA PRO A 299 19.45 12.75 1.39
C PRO A 299 20.02 14.05 1.97
N GLU A 300 21.32 14.02 2.32
CA GLU A 300 22.02 15.20 2.81
C GLU A 300 21.70 16.34 1.84
N LYS A 301 21.25 17.48 2.39
CA LYS A 301 21.27 18.71 1.63
C LYS A 301 22.69 18.83 1.07
N PRO A 302 22.88 19.09 -0.23
CA PRO A 302 24.22 19.33 -0.74
C PRO A 302 24.86 20.40 0.13
N GLU A 303 26.01 20.07 0.73
CA GLU A 303 26.76 20.97 1.58
C GLU A 303 26.95 22.28 0.82
N HIS A 304 26.46 23.36 1.41
CA HIS A 304 26.64 24.69 0.89
C HIS A 304 28.11 25.05 1.08
N ASN A 305 28.91 24.86 0.05
CA ASN A 305 30.30 25.32 0.01
C ASN A 305 30.29 26.86 0.11
N PRO A 306 30.81 27.49 1.18
CA PRO A 306 30.79 28.93 1.33
C PRO A 306 32.03 29.51 0.66
N SER A 307 32.03 29.51 -0.68
CA SER A 307 33.03 30.22 -1.46
C SER A 307 32.45 30.65 -2.80
N LEU A 308 31.46 31.55 -2.76
CA LEU A 308 31.32 32.61 -3.76
C LEU A 308 30.49 33.74 -3.16
N GLY A 309 30.96 34.97 -3.35
CA GLY A 309 30.53 36.17 -2.63
C GLY A 309 29.05 36.54 -2.77
N MET A 310 28.63 37.33 -1.79
CA MET A 310 27.33 37.97 -1.62
C MET A 310 26.78 38.61 -2.90
N VAL A 311 25.49 38.39 -3.18
CA VAL A 311 24.52 39.49 -3.34
C VAL A 311 23.23 39.06 -2.64
N ALA A 312 22.89 39.76 -1.56
CA ALA A 312 21.62 39.55 -0.85
C ALA A 312 20.49 40.23 -1.63
N SER A 313 19.53 39.43 -2.11
CA SER A 313 18.19 39.93 -2.45
C SER A 313 17.16 39.24 -1.55
N GLN A 314 16.49 40.05 -0.73
CA GLN A 314 15.37 39.63 0.11
C GLN A 314 14.24 39.13 -0.79
N ILE A 315 13.91 37.85 -0.70
CA ILE A 315 12.72 37.27 -1.35
C ILE A 315 11.50 37.76 -0.57
N ARG A 316 10.70 38.63 -1.18
CA ARG A 316 9.40 39.08 -0.64
C ARG A 316 8.31 38.14 -1.14
N VAL A 317 7.28 37.96 -0.32
CA VAL A 317 6.14 37.04 -0.50
C VAL A 317 5.29 37.33 -1.76
N GLU A 318 5.62 38.35 -2.55
CA GLU A 318 4.92 38.70 -3.80
C GLU A 318 5.45 37.97 -5.06
N ASP A 319 6.61 37.29 -4.97
CA ASP A 319 7.23 36.61 -6.14
C ASP A 319 6.49 35.33 -6.59
N PHE A 320 5.48 34.87 -5.85
CA PHE A 320 4.67 33.70 -6.21
C PHE A 320 3.54 33.98 -7.22
N ARG A 321 3.29 35.24 -7.60
CA ARG A 321 2.17 35.58 -8.50
C ARG A 321 2.45 35.47 -10.00
N HIS A 322 3.70 35.20 -10.42
CA HIS A 322 4.05 35.14 -11.85
C HIS A 322 4.53 33.78 -12.38
N ALA A 323 4.54 32.70 -11.57
CA ALA A 323 5.01 31.39 -12.02
C ALA A 323 4.01 30.59 -12.89
N LEU A 324 2.91 31.19 -13.35
CA LEU A 324 1.86 30.52 -14.12
C LEU A 324 1.44 31.30 -15.37
N VAL A 325 2.35 31.66 -16.29
CA VAL A 325 1.94 32.03 -17.67
C VAL A 325 3.01 31.67 -18.73
N SER A 326 2.64 30.74 -19.62
CA SER A 326 2.94 30.64 -21.07
C SER A 326 4.38 30.56 -21.60
N LYS A 327 4.68 29.49 -22.37
CA LYS A 327 4.75 29.62 -23.85
C LYS A 327 4.81 28.28 -24.57
N ARG A 328 3.83 28.07 -25.47
CA ARG A 328 3.96 27.24 -26.67
C ARG A 328 5.08 27.81 -27.54
N VAL A 329 5.94 26.96 -28.07
CA VAL A 329 6.69 27.25 -29.29
C VAL A 329 6.54 26.06 -30.22
N SER A 330 5.85 26.29 -31.33
CA SER A 330 5.84 25.44 -32.52
C SER A 330 7.16 25.61 -33.28
N LYS A 331 7.70 24.52 -33.79
CA LYS A 331 8.18 24.40 -35.17
C LYS A 331 7.90 22.99 -35.65
#